data_AF-A0A926ILE3-F1
#
_entry.id   AF-A0A926ILE3-F1
#
_cell.length_a   1.000
_cell.length_b   1.000
_cell.length_c   1.000
_cell.angle_alpha   90.00
_cell.angle_beta   90.00
_cell.angle_gamma   90.00
#
_symmetry.space_group_name_H-M   'P 1'
#
loop_
_entity.id
_entity.type
_entity.pdbx_description
1 polymer ?
#
loop_
_entity_poly.entity_id
_entity_poly.type
_entity_poly.pdbx_seq_one_letter_code
_entity_poly.pdbx_strand_id
1 'polypeptide(L)'
;MQCNQIYTLIKKKYYLRAAELLSELEKYYLKTDNTLAILQTYSLKLILMEECNSNEWIEETRKTLPIFKENIDKNKEQIITHIFNISMGCFNRKKYNLAFELLSFVLIESDELFLPTAIYLNNISTITGLDIPQQANKEEYPVENFPKEFNIIYNFYLLKNRGSPPEELENYIFENIRPIFINCSDDSLYQTFLIELEKCVSITGHKNLIYQYNRIKTRSIKS
;
A
#
# COMPACT_ATOMS: atom_id res chain seq x y z
N MET A 1 19.91 7.98 -16.52
CA MET A 1 20.15 6.92 -17.55
C MET A 1 20.52 5.57 -16.91
N GLN A 2 21.50 5.52 -15.99
CA GLN A 2 21.93 4.27 -15.33
C GLN A 2 20.88 3.66 -14.38
N CYS A 3 20.12 4.46 -13.63
CA CYS A 3 19.02 3.95 -12.78
C CYS A 3 17.90 3.25 -13.59
N ASN A 4 17.55 3.79 -14.77
CA ASN A 4 16.56 3.16 -15.67
C ASN A 4 17.06 1.82 -16.22
N GLN A 5 18.36 1.74 -16.52
CA GLN A 5 18.99 0.49 -16.94
C GLN A 5 18.94 -0.56 -15.82
N ILE A 6 19.24 -0.17 -14.58
CA ILE A 6 19.15 -1.06 -13.41
C ILE A 6 17.71 -1.54 -13.22
N TYR A 7 16.73 -0.63 -13.26
CA TYR A 7 15.32 -1.02 -13.18
C TYR A 7 14.93 -2.03 -14.27
N THR A 8 15.40 -1.82 -15.49
CA THR A 8 15.19 -2.76 -16.61
C THR A 8 15.83 -4.12 -16.33
N LEU A 9 17.03 -4.16 -15.75
CA LEU A 9 17.69 -5.40 -15.37
C LEU A 9 16.90 -6.15 -14.29
N ILE A 10 16.39 -5.43 -13.29
CA ILE A 10 15.51 -6.00 -12.26
C ILE A 10 14.27 -6.62 -12.91
N LYS A 11 13.56 -5.88 -13.78
CA LYS A 11 12.36 -6.39 -14.46
C LYS A 11 12.63 -7.57 -15.39
N LYS A 12 13.82 -7.65 -15.98
CA LYS A 12 14.27 -8.80 -16.77
C LYS A 12 14.90 -9.93 -15.94
N LYS A 13 14.84 -9.84 -14.60
CA LYS A 13 15.36 -10.83 -13.65
C LYS A 13 16.88 -11.03 -13.70
N TYR A 14 17.64 -10.07 -14.23
CA TYR A 14 19.10 -10.04 -14.18
C TYR A 14 19.60 -9.48 -12.85
N TYR A 15 19.22 -10.13 -11.74
CA TYR A 15 19.39 -9.62 -10.38
C TYR A 15 20.84 -9.43 -9.96
N LEU A 16 21.73 -10.38 -10.28
CA LEU A 16 23.16 -10.26 -9.95
C LEU A 16 23.77 -9.01 -10.60
N ARG A 17 23.50 -8.81 -11.90
CA ARG A 17 24.01 -7.66 -12.63
C ARG A 17 23.43 -6.34 -12.11
N ALA A 18 22.16 -6.33 -11.72
CA ALA A 18 21.55 -5.18 -11.08
C ALA A 18 22.22 -4.86 -9.73
N ALA A 19 22.52 -5.89 -8.92
CA ALA A 19 23.19 -5.73 -7.62
C ALA A 19 24.62 -5.17 -7.75
N GLU A 20 25.39 -5.67 -8.72
CA GLU A 20 26.74 -5.17 -9.02
C GLU A 20 26.70 -3.67 -9.36
N LEU A 21 25.84 -3.29 -10.31
CA LEU A 21 25.71 -1.90 -10.73
C LEU A 21 25.20 -0.98 -9.62
N LEU A 22 24.25 -1.46 -8.79
CA LEU A 22 23.79 -0.71 -7.62
C LEU A 22 24.93 -0.43 -6.64
N SER A 23 25.76 -1.44 -6.38
CA SER A 23 26.91 -1.30 -5.46
C SER A 23 27.96 -0.33 -5.99
N GLU A 24 28.19 -0.31 -7.30
CA GLU A 24 29.10 0.64 -7.96
C GLU A 24 28.55 2.08 -7.87
N LEU A 25 27.26 2.27 -8.18
CA LEU A 25 26.61 3.58 -8.10
C LEU A 25 26.55 4.11 -6.69
N GLU A 26 26.23 3.28 -5.70
CA GLU A 26 26.20 3.67 -4.29
C GLU A 26 27.56 4.24 -3.87
N LYS A 27 28.66 3.51 -4.16
CA LYS A 27 30.03 3.97 -3.86
C LYS A 27 30.37 5.27 -4.58
N TYR A 28 29.93 5.44 -5.83
CA TYR A 28 30.19 6.65 -6.61
C TYR A 28 29.42 7.86 -6.06
N TYR A 29 28.13 7.70 -5.76
CA TYR A 29 27.30 8.80 -5.29
C TYR A 29 27.60 9.19 -3.84
N LEU A 30 28.00 8.24 -2.99
CA LEU A 30 28.55 8.54 -1.66
C LEU A 30 29.83 9.39 -1.75
N LYS A 31 30.73 9.09 -2.70
CA LYS A 31 31.97 9.86 -2.89
C LYS A 31 31.72 11.26 -3.44
N THR A 32 30.67 11.44 -4.24
CA THR A 32 30.33 12.73 -4.88
C THR A 32 29.31 13.54 -4.08
N ASP A 33 28.89 13.04 -2.92
CA ASP A 33 27.84 13.61 -2.07
C ASP A 33 26.54 13.94 -2.81
N ASN A 34 26.21 13.15 -3.82
CA ASN A 34 25.00 13.35 -4.61
C ASN A 34 23.80 12.69 -3.91
N THR A 35 23.23 13.38 -2.92
CA THR A 35 22.16 12.85 -2.09
C THR A 35 20.98 12.31 -2.91
N LEU A 36 20.51 13.05 -3.93
CA LEU A 36 19.37 12.61 -4.75
C LEU A 36 19.65 11.30 -5.49
N ALA A 37 20.86 11.13 -6.01
CA ALA A 37 21.26 9.91 -6.69
C ALA A 37 21.48 8.73 -5.72
N ILE A 38 21.92 9.01 -4.48
CA ILE A 38 21.98 8.01 -3.39
C ILE A 38 20.56 7.50 -3.08
N LEU A 39 19.61 8.43 -2.87
CA LEU A 39 18.22 8.08 -2.57
C LEU A 39 17.60 7.20 -3.68
N GLN A 40 17.84 7.54 -4.95
CA GLN A 40 17.40 6.73 -6.08
C GLN A 40 18.04 5.33 -6.10
N THR A 41 19.32 5.25 -5.77
CA THR A 41 20.04 3.97 -5.63
C THR A 41 19.43 3.10 -4.53
N TYR A 42 19.12 3.68 -3.37
CA TYR A 42 18.46 2.97 -2.27
C TYR A 42 17.06 2.48 -2.63
N SER A 43 16.27 3.29 -3.32
CA SER A 43 14.96 2.86 -3.81
C SER A 43 15.05 1.65 -4.74
N LEU A 44 16.00 1.65 -5.67
CA LEU A 44 16.22 0.51 -6.56
C LEU A 44 16.76 -0.73 -5.83
N LYS A 45 17.58 -0.54 -4.79
CA LYS A 45 18.06 -1.62 -3.93
C LYS A 45 16.90 -2.31 -3.21
N LEU A 46 15.97 -1.54 -2.64
CA LEU A 46 14.77 -2.09 -2.01
C LEU A 46 13.87 -2.83 -3.01
N ILE A 47 13.70 -2.32 -4.24
CA ILE A 47 12.96 -3.02 -5.29
C ILE A 47 13.64 -4.34 -5.66
N LEU A 48 14.96 -4.36 -5.83
CA LEU A 48 15.70 -5.58 -6.12
C LEU A 48 15.54 -6.61 -4.99
N MET A 49 15.65 -6.16 -3.73
CA MET A 49 15.46 -7.01 -2.56
C MET A 49 14.04 -7.57 -2.47
N GLU A 50 13.03 -6.80 -2.91
CA GLU A 50 11.64 -7.27 -3.05
C GLU A 50 11.55 -8.42 -4.05
N GLU A 51 12.04 -8.22 -5.26
CA GLU A 51 11.97 -9.18 -6.37
C GLU A 51 12.78 -10.46 -6.10
N CYS A 52 13.77 -10.38 -5.20
CA CYS A 52 14.54 -11.52 -4.70
C CYS A 52 13.98 -12.16 -3.42
N ASN A 53 12.86 -11.67 -2.86
CA ASN A 53 12.32 -12.10 -1.56
C ASN A 53 13.37 -12.08 -0.43
N SER A 54 14.22 -11.05 -0.40
CA SER A 54 15.29 -10.95 0.59
C SER A 54 14.73 -10.71 2.00
N ASN A 55 15.23 -11.48 2.97
CA ASN A 55 14.91 -11.33 4.39
C ASN A 55 15.51 -10.04 4.99
N GLU A 56 16.51 -9.45 4.34
CA GLU A 56 17.21 -8.24 4.80
C GLU A 56 16.45 -6.94 4.46
N TRP A 57 15.38 -7.02 3.67
CA TRP A 57 14.65 -5.85 3.16
C TRP A 57 14.21 -4.88 4.27
N ILE A 58 13.78 -5.42 5.42
CA ILE A 58 13.35 -4.62 6.57
C ILE A 58 14.53 -3.91 7.24
N GLU A 59 15.68 -4.57 7.35
CA GLU A 59 16.88 -3.97 7.92
C GLU A 59 17.39 -2.84 7.02
N GLU A 60 17.41 -3.06 5.71
CA GLU A 60 17.81 -2.05 4.73
C GLU A 60 16.85 -0.84 4.73
N THR A 61 15.55 -1.10 4.86
CA THR A 61 14.54 -0.04 5.02
C THR A 61 14.81 0.83 6.24
N ARG A 62 15.14 0.23 7.39
CA ARG A 62 15.44 0.97 8.63
C ARG A 62 16.68 1.85 8.50
N LYS A 63 17.67 1.42 7.70
CA LYS A 63 18.89 2.21 7.43
C LYS A 63 18.62 3.38 6.49
N THR A 64 17.79 3.17 5.47
CA THR A 64 17.57 4.15 4.39
C THR A 64 16.50 5.19 4.72
N LEU A 65 15.48 4.83 5.51
CA LEU A 65 14.36 5.70 5.85
C LEU A 65 14.74 7.03 6.52
N PRO A 66 15.66 7.09 7.51
CA PRO A 66 16.09 8.36 8.09
C PRO A 66 16.68 9.31 7.03
N ILE A 67 17.48 8.76 6.11
CA ILE A 67 18.12 9.53 5.03
C ILE A 67 17.06 10.13 4.09
N PHE A 68 16.01 9.37 3.76
CA PHE A 68 14.87 9.89 3.00
C PHE A 68 14.17 11.04 3.74
N LYS A 69 13.83 10.85 5.02
CA LYS A 69 13.11 11.86 5.83
C LYS A 69 13.93 13.15 5.99
N GLU A 70 15.24 13.05 6.25
CA GLU A 70 16.15 14.21 6.40
C GLU A 70 16.31 15.03 5.12
N ASN A 71 16.07 14.43 3.95
CA ASN A 71 16.31 15.07 2.65
C ASN A 71 15.02 15.38 1.89
N ILE A 72 13.86 15.32 2.56
CA ILE A 72 12.55 15.51 1.92
C ILE A 72 12.46 16.82 1.14
N ASP A 73 13.02 17.91 1.66
CA ASP A 73 12.98 19.24 1.04
C ASP A 73 13.74 19.31 -0.31
N LYS A 74 14.67 18.37 -0.56
CA LYS A 74 15.44 18.34 -1.80
C LYS A 74 14.64 17.81 -2.98
N ASN A 75 13.70 16.88 -2.74
CA ASN A 75 12.82 16.31 -3.77
C ASN A 75 11.60 15.64 -3.12
N LYS A 76 10.68 16.46 -2.62
CA LYS A 76 9.55 16.03 -1.79
C LYS A 76 8.71 14.94 -2.46
N GLU A 77 8.26 15.17 -3.68
CA GLU A 77 7.38 14.26 -4.42
C GLU A 77 8.00 12.87 -4.59
N GLN A 78 9.27 12.80 -5.03
CA GLN A 78 9.96 11.53 -5.24
C GLN A 78 10.19 10.80 -3.91
N ILE A 79 10.59 11.52 -2.86
CA ILE A 79 10.87 10.94 -1.55
C ILE A 79 9.60 10.40 -0.91
N ILE A 80 8.50 11.16 -0.96
CA ILE A 80 7.21 10.72 -0.46
C ILE A 80 6.71 9.49 -1.23
N THR A 81 6.86 9.47 -2.57
CA THR A 81 6.56 8.28 -3.38
C THR A 81 7.38 7.07 -2.94
N HIS A 82 8.66 7.25 -2.60
CA HIS A 82 9.49 6.16 -2.08
C HIS A 82 9.05 5.66 -0.71
N ILE A 83 8.71 6.57 0.22
CA ILE A 83 8.20 6.20 1.54
C ILE A 83 6.86 5.47 1.42
N PHE A 84 5.98 5.90 0.51
CA PHE A 84 4.74 5.18 0.19
C PHE A 84 5.04 3.75 -0.29
N ASN A 85 5.95 3.56 -1.23
CA ASN A 85 6.32 2.21 -1.71
C ASN A 85 6.92 1.33 -0.60
N ILE A 86 7.73 1.91 0.29
CA ILE A 86 8.25 1.20 1.47
C ILE A 86 7.09 0.79 2.39
N SER A 87 6.10 1.66 2.59
CA SER A 87 4.94 1.35 3.42
C SER A 87 4.13 0.17 2.85
N MET A 88 3.98 0.09 1.52
CA MET A 88 3.35 -1.05 0.83
C MET A 88 4.16 -2.33 1.02
N GLY A 89 5.48 -2.27 0.90
CA GLY A 89 6.36 -3.41 1.21
C GLY A 89 6.20 -3.90 2.65
N CYS A 90 6.12 -2.97 3.61
CA CYS A 90 5.86 -3.30 5.02
C CYS A 90 4.48 -3.95 5.20
N PHE A 91 3.45 -3.44 4.54
CA PHE A 91 2.09 -3.99 4.57
C PHE A 91 2.06 -5.44 4.06
N ASN A 92 2.65 -5.70 2.89
CA ASN A 92 2.73 -7.04 2.29
C ASN A 92 3.47 -8.05 3.18
N ARG A 93 4.47 -7.58 3.95
CA ARG A 93 5.22 -8.38 4.93
C ARG A 93 4.53 -8.47 6.31
N LYS A 94 3.30 -7.99 6.42
CA LYS A 94 2.51 -7.95 7.67
C LYS A 94 3.19 -7.15 8.79
N LYS A 95 4.05 -6.19 8.44
CA LYS A 95 4.69 -5.23 9.37
C LYS A 95 3.77 -4.02 9.53
N TYR A 96 2.54 -4.28 9.97
CA TYR A 96 1.45 -3.31 9.94
C TYR A 96 1.72 -2.03 10.73
N ASN A 97 2.35 -2.11 11.91
CA ASN A 97 2.65 -0.91 12.71
C ASN A 97 3.61 0.04 11.98
N LEU A 98 4.65 -0.51 11.33
CA LEU A 98 5.59 0.30 10.56
C LEU A 98 4.94 0.84 9.28
N ALA A 99 4.14 0.00 8.59
CA ALA A 99 3.36 0.46 7.45
C ALA A 99 2.43 1.62 7.80
N PHE A 100 1.75 1.53 8.95
CA PHE A 100 0.83 2.55 9.46
C PHE A 100 1.53 3.86 9.77
N GLU A 101 2.68 3.82 10.46
CA GLU A 101 3.49 5.02 10.74
C GLU A 101 3.89 5.73 9.44
N LEU A 102 4.41 4.96 8.48
CA LEU A 102 4.86 5.50 7.19
C LEU A 102 3.72 6.06 6.36
N LEU A 103 2.58 5.37 6.31
CA LEU A 103 1.39 5.85 5.61
C LEU A 103 0.81 7.10 6.27
N SER A 104 0.81 7.18 7.60
CA SER A 104 0.36 8.39 8.31
C SER A 104 1.23 9.59 7.94
N PHE A 105 2.54 9.39 7.79
CA PHE A 105 3.44 10.42 7.29
C PHE A 105 3.12 10.81 5.84
N VAL A 106 2.92 9.83 4.93
CA VAL A 106 2.54 10.12 3.52
C VAL A 106 1.23 10.89 3.43
N LEU A 107 0.25 10.54 4.26
CA LEU A 107 -1.07 11.18 4.29
C LEU A 107 -0.98 12.68 4.60
N ILE A 108 -0.04 13.07 5.45
CA ILE A 108 0.19 14.47 5.83
C ILE A 108 0.93 15.22 4.71
N GLU A 109 1.83 14.53 4.01
CA GLU A 109 2.80 15.16 3.11
C GLU A 109 2.39 15.19 1.64
N SER A 110 1.40 14.40 1.21
CA SER A 110 1.00 14.29 -0.21
C SER A 110 -0.51 14.14 -0.40
N ASP A 111 -1.11 15.16 -1.04
CA ASP A 111 -2.48 15.12 -1.54
C ASP A 111 -2.63 14.15 -2.73
N GLU A 112 -1.59 14.00 -3.55
CA GLU A 112 -1.61 13.12 -4.73
C GLU A 112 -1.74 11.64 -4.35
N LEU A 113 -1.09 11.24 -3.26
CA LEU A 113 -1.15 9.88 -2.72
C LEU A 113 -2.23 9.73 -1.64
N PHE A 114 -3.07 10.74 -1.42
CA PHE A 114 -4.11 10.75 -0.38
C PHE A 114 -4.98 9.49 -0.43
N LEU A 115 -5.66 9.25 -1.55
CA LEU A 115 -6.68 8.19 -1.64
C LEU A 115 -6.10 6.79 -1.40
N PRO A 116 -5.04 6.34 -2.11
CA PRO A 116 -4.46 5.03 -1.80
C PRO A 116 -3.96 4.95 -0.35
N THR A 117 -3.37 6.03 0.18
CA THR A 117 -2.88 6.05 1.56
C THR A 117 -4.01 5.88 2.57
N ALA A 118 -5.11 6.61 2.41
CA ALA A 118 -6.27 6.52 3.29
C ALA A 118 -6.92 5.12 3.27
N ILE A 119 -6.99 4.49 2.10
CA ILE A 119 -7.48 3.11 1.95
C ILE A 119 -6.59 2.14 2.74
N TYR A 120 -5.26 2.18 2.56
CA TYR A 120 -4.37 1.26 3.25
C TYR A 120 -4.28 1.50 4.76
N LEU A 121 -4.39 2.75 5.23
CA LEU A 121 -4.53 3.05 6.66
C LEU A 121 -5.79 2.42 7.25
N ASN A 122 -6.91 2.50 6.54
CA ASN A 122 -8.15 1.86 6.95
C ASN A 122 -8.03 0.33 6.96
N ASN A 123 -7.36 -0.25 5.96
CA ASN A 123 -7.11 -1.70 5.96
C ASN A 123 -6.32 -2.15 7.19
N ILE A 124 -5.24 -1.42 7.51
CA ILE A 124 -4.43 -1.72 8.68
C ILE A 124 -5.27 -1.56 9.95
N SER A 125 -6.05 -0.49 10.06
CA SER A 125 -6.97 -0.26 11.18
C SER A 125 -7.94 -1.44 11.35
N THR A 126 -8.54 -1.94 10.27
CA THR A 126 -9.43 -3.11 10.29
C THR A 126 -8.75 -4.36 10.86
N ILE A 127 -7.50 -4.61 10.44
CA ILE A 127 -6.72 -5.79 10.81
C ILE A 127 -6.21 -5.71 12.25
N THR A 128 -5.75 -4.52 12.67
CA THR A 128 -4.99 -4.34 13.91
C THR A 128 -5.80 -3.72 15.04
N GLY A 129 -6.91 -3.06 14.73
CA GLY A 129 -7.69 -2.26 15.68
C GLY A 129 -7.08 -0.88 15.98
N LEU A 130 -6.06 -0.43 15.24
CA LEU A 130 -5.51 0.92 15.41
C LEU A 130 -6.52 2.00 15.00
N ASP A 131 -6.53 3.12 15.71
CA ASP A 131 -7.37 4.27 15.37
C ASP A 131 -6.89 4.96 14.09
N ILE A 132 -7.81 5.21 13.17
CA ILE A 132 -7.53 5.89 11.91
C ILE A 132 -7.24 7.40 12.14
N PRO A 133 -6.24 8.01 11.49
CA PRO A 133 -6.05 9.46 11.54
C PRO A 133 -7.26 10.19 10.96
N GLN A 134 -7.69 11.30 11.57
CA GLN A 134 -8.85 12.06 11.10
C GLN A 134 -8.69 12.54 9.64
N GLN A 135 -7.47 12.84 9.23
CA GLN A 135 -7.13 13.25 7.86
C GLN A 135 -7.49 12.17 6.84
N ALA A 136 -7.53 10.90 7.23
CA ALA A 136 -7.90 9.80 6.33
C ALA A 136 -9.42 9.69 6.12
N ASN A 137 -10.22 10.51 6.80
CA ASN A 137 -11.69 10.54 6.72
C ASN A 137 -12.20 11.80 6.00
N LYS A 138 -11.42 12.32 5.04
CA LYS A 138 -11.78 13.51 4.28
C LYS A 138 -12.88 13.18 3.25
N GLU A 139 -14.08 13.69 3.47
CA GLU A 139 -15.21 13.50 2.53
C GLU A 139 -15.03 14.30 1.23
N GLU A 140 -14.36 15.46 1.30
CA GLU A 140 -14.09 16.31 0.14
C GLU A 140 -12.69 16.02 -0.44
N TYR A 141 -12.63 15.30 -1.55
CA TYR A 141 -11.40 15.01 -2.27
C TYR A 141 -11.66 14.98 -3.79
N PRO A 142 -10.63 15.16 -4.64
CA PRO A 142 -10.83 15.25 -6.09
C PRO A 142 -11.11 13.87 -6.69
N VAL A 143 -12.37 13.42 -6.60
CA VAL A 143 -12.85 12.09 -7.01
C VAL A 143 -12.44 11.74 -8.44
N GLU A 144 -12.51 12.72 -9.34
CA GLU A 144 -12.17 12.61 -10.76
C GLU A 144 -10.71 12.25 -11.05
N ASN A 145 -9.80 12.51 -10.09
CA ASN A 145 -8.38 12.21 -10.25
C ASN A 145 -8.04 10.75 -9.96
N PHE A 146 -9.00 9.95 -9.47
CA PHE A 146 -8.74 8.59 -9.01
C PHE A 146 -9.58 7.53 -9.73
N PRO A 147 -9.07 6.27 -9.82
CA PRO A 147 -9.84 5.17 -10.38
C PRO A 147 -11.17 4.96 -9.64
N LYS A 148 -12.22 4.63 -10.39
CA LYS A 148 -13.58 4.42 -9.86
C LYS A 148 -13.61 3.38 -8.73
N GLU A 149 -12.82 2.32 -8.87
CA GLU A 149 -12.73 1.23 -7.90
C GLU A 149 -12.17 1.71 -6.56
N PHE A 150 -11.16 2.60 -6.59
CA PHE A 150 -10.59 3.19 -5.39
C PHE A 150 -11.59 4.11 -4.70
N ASN A 151 -12.36 4.89 -5.47
CA ASN A 151 -13.44 5.72 -4.93
C ASN A 151 -14.53 4.89 -4.24
N ILE A 152 -14.93 3.76 -4.83
CA ILE A 152 -15.92 2.85 -4.21
C ILE A 152 -15.37 2.27 -2.89
N ILE A 153 -14.12 1.81 -2.88
CA ILE A 153 -13.46 1.29 -1.67
C ILE A 153 -13.38 2.36 -0.58
N TYR A 154 -12.98 3.57 -0.95
CA TYR A 154 -12.86 4.66 0.02
C TYR A 154 -14.20 5.12 0.59
N ASN A 155 -15.24 5.18 -0.25
CA ASN A 155 -16.60 5.50 0.19
C ASN A 155 -17.08 4.52 1.26
N PHE A 156 -16.79 3.22 1.14
CA PHE A 156 -17.08 2.28 2.23
C PHE A 156 -16.43 2.71 3.56
N TYR A 157 -15.16 3.12 3.54
CA TYR A 157 -14.48 3.56 4.75
C TYR A 157 -15.04 4.86 5.33
N LEU A 158 -15.49 5.79 4.48
CA LEU A 158 -16.24 6.96 4.95
C LEU A 158 -17.53 6.55 5.67
N LEU A 159 -18.31 5.61 5.10
CA LEU A 159 -19.51 5.04 5.74
C LEU A 159 -19.19 4.39 7.09
N LYS A 160 -18.14 3.58 7.13
CA LYS A 160 -17.71 2.89 8.35
C LYS A 160 -17.32 3.92 9.43
N ASN A 161 -16.51 4.90 9.07
CA ASN A 161 -15.89 5.80 10.04
C ASN A 161 -16.86 6.89 10.53
N ARG A 162 -17.94 7.18 9.79
CA ARG A 162 -19.07 8.01 10.29
C ARG A 162 -20.04 7.23 11.19
N GLY A 163 -19.83 5.93 11.39
CA GLY A 163 -20.67 5.08 12.23
C GLY A 163 -21.98 4.64 11.57
N SER A 164 -21.98 4.42 10.25
CA SER A 164 -23.15 3.82 9.57
C SER A 164 -23.53 2.46 10.19
N PRO A 165 -24.83 2.10 10.20
CA PRO A 165 -25.29 0.83 10.77
C PRO A 165 -24.66 -0.39 10.07
N PRO A 166 -24.46 -1.51 10.79
CA PRO A 166 -23.90 -2.74 10.23
C PRO A 166 -24.62 -3.24 8.97
N GLU A 167 -25.94 -3.09 8.89
CA GLU A 167 -26.75 -3.48 7.72
C GLU A 167 -26.39 -2.64 6.48
N GLU A 168 -26.13 -1.34 6.65
CA GLU A 168 -25.72 -0.45 5.55
C GLU A 168 -24.33 -0.85 5.04
N LEU A 169 -23.39 -1.11 5.96
CA LEU A 169 -22.03 -1.53 5.62
C LEU A 169 -22.01 -2.89 4.92
N GLU A 170 -22.80 -3.83 5.42
CA GLU A 170 -22.97 -5.17 4.84
C GLU A 170 -23.50 -5.09 3.40
N ASN A 171 -24.60 -4.36 3.18
CA ASN A 171 -25.16 -4.16 1.84
C ASN A 171 -24.15 -3.49 0.91
N TYR A 172 -23.42 -2.48 1.40
CA TYR A 172 -22.40 -1.81 0.60
C TYR A 172 -21.28 -2.77 0.17
N ILE A 173 -20.80 -3.61 1.09
CA ILE A 173 -19.80 -4.64 0.77
C ILE A 173 -20.32 -5.57 -0.32
N PHE A 174 -21.58 -6.01 -0.23
CA PHE A 174 -22.15 -6.95 -1.20
C PHE A 174 -22.41 -6.38 -2.59
N GLU A 175 -22.97 -5.18 -2.64
CA GLU A 175 -23.45 -4.58 -3.88
C GLU A 175 -22.35 -3.84 -4.63
N ASN A 176 -21.40 -3.23 -3.91
CA ASN A 176 -20.42 -2.32 -4.49
C ASN A 176 -19.00 -2.86 -4.45
N ILE A 177 -18.57 -3.41 -3.31
CA ILE A 177 -17.18 -3.86 -3.12
C ILE A 177 -16.95 -5.24 -3.72
N ARG A 178 -17.83 -6.18 -3.40
CA ARG A 178 -17.74 -7.58 -3.82
C ARG A 178 -17.58 -7.74 -5.35
N PRO A 179 -18.29 -6.99 -6.22
CA PRO A 179 -18.07 -7.05 -7.66
C PRO A 179 -16.65 -6.66 -8.12
N ILE A 180 -15.97 -5.75 -7.42
CA ILE A 180 -14.61 -5.32 -7.76
C ILE A 180 -13.64 -6.51 -7.67
N PHE A 181 -13.80 -7.34 -6.65
CA PHE A 181 -12.92 -8.51 -6.41
C PHE A 181 -13.29 -9.75 -7.21
N ILE A 182 -14.33 -9.72 -8.06
CA ILE A 182 -14.62 -10.83 -8.98
C ILE A 182 -13.52 -10.98 -10.03
N ASN A 183 -12.92 -9.87 -10.45
CA ASN A 183 -11.90 -9.81 -11.50
C ASN A 183 -10.52 -9.37 -10.99
N CYS A 184 -10.39 -9.09 -9.69
CA CYS A 184 -9.16 -8.57 -9.10
C CYS A 184 -8.51 -9.63 -8.18
N SER A 185 -7.21 -9.89 -8.37
CA SER A 185 -6.44 -10.86 -7.59
C SER A 185 -5.74 -10.26 -6.36
N ASP A 186 -6.12 -9.05 -5.92
CA ASP A 186 -5.56 -8.47 -4.69
C ASP A 186 -6.19 -9.13 -3.46
N ASP A 187 -5.50 -10.19 -3.00
CA ASP A 187 -5.89 -10.97 -1.84
C ASP A 187 -5.92 -10.15 -0.55
N SER A 188 -5.13 -9.08 -0.44
CA SER A 188 -4.99 -8.33 0.81
C SER A 188 -6.20 -7.45 1.10
N LEU A 189 -6.69 -6.73 0.09
CA LEU A 189 -7.92 -5.94 0.18
C LEU A 189 -9.14 -6.86 0.35
N TYR A 190 -9.22 -7.94 -0.42
CA TYR A 190 -10.31 -8.90 -0.32
C TYR A 190 -10.47 -9.46 1.10
N GLN A 191 -9.37 -9.89 1.74
CA GLN A 191 -9.42 -10.43 3.10
C GLN A 191 -9.84 -9.37 4.13
N THR A 192 -9.44 -8.12 3.93
CA THR A 192 -9.85 -7.02 4.82
C THR A 192 -11.37 -6.82 4.77
N PHE A 193 -11.97 -6.82 3.59
CA PHE A 193 -13.42 -6.70 3.46
C PHE A 193 -14.18 -7.93 3.95
N LEU A 194 -13.58 -9.12 3.87
CA LEU A 194 -14.14 -10.30 4.52
C LEU A 194 -14.19 -10.12 6.05
N ILE A 195 -13.12 -9.61 6.67
CA ILE A 195 -13.09 -9.30 8.11
C ILE A 195 -14.18 -8.28 8.47
N GLU A 196 -14.35 -7.22 7.69
CA GLU A 196 -15.41 -6.24 7.94
C GLU A 196 -16.81 -6.85 7.81
N LEU A 197 -17.00 -7.69 6.81
CA LEU A 197 -18.26 -8.38 6.62
C LEU A 197 -18.56 -9.33 7.78
N GLU A 198 -17.56 -10.07 8.27
CA GLU A 198 -17.69 -10.93 9.45
C GLU A 198 -18.10 -10.14 10.69
N LYS A 199 -17.53 -8.94 10.89
CA LYS A 199 -17.94 -8.04 11.98
C LYS A 199 -19.39 -7.60 11.84
N CYS A 200 -19.82 -7.16 10.65
CA CYS A 200 -21.20 -6.74 10.41
C CYS A 200 -22.19 -7.90 10.65
N VAL A 201 -21.91 -9.06 10.06
CA VAL A 201 -22.75 -10.26 10.14
C VAL A 201 -22.84 -10.82 11.55
N SER A 202 -21.83 -10.62 12.39
CA SER A 202 -21.88 -10.99 13.81
C SER A 202 -22.96 -10.22 14.59
N ILE A 203 -23.33 -9.03 14.09
CA ILE A 203 -24.36 -8.16 14.68
C ILE A 203 -25.72 -8.38 13.99
N THR A 204 -25.75 -8.38 12.65
CA THR A 204 -27.00 -8.51 11.86
C THR A 204 -27.57 -9.93 11.84
N GLY A 205 -26.72 -10.95 11.99
CA GLY A 205 -27.11 -12.36 11.93
C GLY A 205 -27.18 -12.96 10.52
N HIS A 206 -26.85 -12.21 9.46
CA HIS A 206 -26.92 -12.65 8.05
C HIS A 206 -25.76 -13.59 7.64
N LYS A 207 -25.56 -14.70 8.37
CA LYS A 207 -24.42 -15.64 8.20
C LYS A 207 -24.28 -16.23 6.80
N ASN A 208 -25.37 -16.32 6.04
CA ASN A 208 -25.37 -16.81 4.66
C ASN A 208 -24.51 -15.94 3.72
N LEU A 209 -24.34 -14.66 4.04
CA LEU A 209 -23.55 -13.73 3.23
C LEU A 209 -22.07 -14.11 3.21
N ILE A 210 -21.46 -14.47 4.34
CA ILE A 210 -20.06 -14.93 4.39
C ILE A 210 -19.80 -16.05 3.39
N TYR A 211 -20.73 -17.01 3.32
CA TYR A 211 -20.64 -18.10 2.35
C TYR A 211 -20.72 -17.60 0.90
N GLN A 212 -21.65 -16.69 0.59
CA GLN A 212 -21.82 -16.12 -0.75
C GLN A 212 -20.63 -15.24 -1.19
N TYR A 213 -20.00 -14.54 -0.26
CA TYR A 213 -18.80 -13.75 -0.49
C TYR A 213 -17.65 -14.65 -0.96
N ASN A 214 -17.40 -15.75 -0.23
CA ASN A 214 -16.33 -16.71 -0.53
C ASN A 214 -16.53 -17.54 -1.82
N ARG A 215 -17.76 -17.61 -2.37
CA ARG A 215 -18.02 -18.32 -3.65
C ARG A 215 -17.40 -17.65 -4.87
N ILE A 216 -16.92 -16.41 -4.79
CA ILE A 216 -16.29 -15.73 -5.93
C ILE A 216 -14.97 -16.41 -6.33
N LYS A 217 -14.10 -16.75 -5.36
CA LYS A 217 -12.81 -17.40 -5.65
C LYS A 217 -12.94 -18.79 -6.26
N THR A 218 -14.02 -19.52 -5.99
CA THR A 218 -14.18 -20.90 -6.48
C THR A 218 -14.63 -20.99 -7.93
N ARG A 219 -15.14 -19.90 -8.53
CA ARG A 219 -15.56 -19.87 -9.95
C ARG A 219 -14.52 -19.27 -10.89
N SER A 220 -13.73 -18.29 -10.44
CA SER A 220 -12.68 -17.67 -11.26
C SER A 220 -11.43 -18.56 -11.45
N ILE A 221 -11.18 -19.52 -10.56
CA ILE A 221 -10.06 -20.48 -10.67
C ILE A 221 -10.37 -21.61 -11.69
N LYS A 222 -11.62 -21.73 -12.17
CA LYS A 222 -12.05 -22.78 -13.12
C LYS A 222 -12.28 -22.30 -14.56
N SER A 223 -11.94 -21.05 -14.86
CA SER A 223 -11.92 -20.47 -16.22
C SER A 223 -10.49 -20.19 -16.66
#